data_AF-A0A7K9D0K7-F1
#
_entry.id   AF-A0A7K9D0K7-F1
#
_cell.length_a   1.000
_cell.length_b   1.000
_cell.length_c   1.000
_cell.angle_alpha   90.00
_cell.angle_beta   90.00
_cell.angle_gamma   90.00
#
_symmetry.space_group_name_H-M   'P 1'
#
loop_
_entity.id
_entity.type
_entity.pdbx_description
1 polymer ?
#
loop_
_entity_poly.entity_id
_entity_poly.type
_entity_poly.pdbx_seq_one_letter_code
_entity_poly.pdbx_strand_id
1 'polypeptide(L)'
;MAASNLENQLQSAQKNLLFLQREHANTLRGLHAEIRRLQQHCTDLTYELTVKSSDLSGNGISRSDELKRKCEDLEAQLKVKEAENNELLKELEQKNAMIMVLENTIKEREKKYLEELKMKSHKLNMLSSELEQRASTIAYLTSQLHATKKKLMSSSGTSEGTPSGSPVLSSYKPSPPKDKLPETPRRRMKKSLSTPLNPEFEEAYRIGAESRKLLLREPVDAMPDPTPFLLARETAEVPLIKERPLVIPPIASDRASRESQSPAREKPHKAHIGVAHRIHHVAPAPPQPEVETLAVDQVHGSKVVRKHSGTDRTV
;
A
#
# COMPACT_ATOMS: atom_id res chain seq x y z
N MET A 1 -50.12 66.46 -89.49
CA MET A 1 -49.99 65.48 -88.39
C MET A 1 -48.55 65.01 -88.13
N ALA A 2 -47.64 64.99 -89.12
CA ALA A 2 -46.25 64.54 -88.91
C ALA A 2 -45.36 65.52 -88.10
N ALA A 3 -45.50 66.84 -88.31
CA ALA A 3 -44.68 67.85 -87.62
C ALA A 3 -44.89 67.88 -86.10
N SER A 4 -46.13 67.73 -85.64
CA SER A 4 -46.46 67.64 -84.21
C SER A 4 -45.91 66.37 -83.55
N ASN A 5 -45.73 65.29 -84.30
CA ASN A 5 -45.13 64.05 -83.79
C ASN A 5 -43.63 64.22 -83.53
N LEU A 6 -42.91 64.85 -84.47
CA LEU A 6 -41.48 65.13 -84.35
C LEU A 6 -41.17 66.10 -83.20
N GLU A 7 -42.00 67.11 -82.99
CA GLU A 7 -41.86 68.05 -81.87
C GLU A 7 -42.08 67.36 -80.52
N ASN A 8 -43.08 66.48 -80.42
CA ASN A 8 -43.28 65.64 -79.23
C ASN A 8 -42.08 64.69 -79.00
N GLN A 9 -41.47 64.17 -80.06
CA GLN A 9 -40.30 63.30 -79.99
C GLN A 9 -39.04 64.06 -79.53
N LEU A 10 -38.84 65.29 -80.01
CA LEU A 10 -37.78 66.20 -79.56
C LEU A 10 -37.96 66.56 -78.09
N GLN A 11 -39.17 66.95 -77.68
CA GLN A 11 -39.50 67.28 -76.30
C GLN A 11 -39.34 66.05 -75.38
N SER A 12 -39.69 64.85 -75.85
CA SER A 12 -39.47 63.60 -75.12
C SER A 12 -37.98 63.29 -74.97
N ALA A 13 -37.19 63.43 -76.04
CA ALA A 13 -35.74 63.23 -76.01
C ALA A 13 -35.04 64.23 -75.09
N GLN A 14 -35.45 65.50 -75.08
CA GLN A 14 -34.94 66.52 -74.16
C GLN A 14 -35.25 66.19 -72.70
N LYS A 15 -36.48 65.74 -72.40
CA LYS A 15 -36.87 65.30 -71.05
C LYS A 15 -36.07 64.07 -70.62
N ASN A 16 -35.87 63.10 -71.52
CA ASN A 16 -35.06 61.91 -71.24
C ASN A 16 -33.59 62.26 -70.98
N LEU A 17 -33.02 63.19 -71.74
CA LEU A 17 -31.65 63.67 -71.52
C LEU A 17 -31.52 64.34 -70.15
N LEU A 18 -32.47 65.21 -69.79
CA LEU A 18 -32.46 65.91 -68.51
C LEU A 18 -32.68 64.94 -67.34
N PHE A 19 -33.54 63.93 -67.51
CA PHE A 19 -33.70 62.83 -66.57
C PHE A 19 -32.39 62.08 -66.39
N LEU A 20 -31.73 61.69 -67.48
CA LEU A 20 -30.47 60.96 -67.42
C LEU A 20 -29.36 61.78 -66.76
N GLN A 21 -29.26 63.07 -67.07
CA GLN A 21 -28.33 64.00 -66.42
C GLN A 21 -28.60 64.11 -64.90
N ARG A 22 -29.88 64.18 -64.51
CA ARG A 22 -30.28 64.20 -63.09
C ARG A 22 -29.91 62.89 -62.40
N GLU A 23 -30.17 61.75 -63.03
CA GLU A 23 -29.83 60.43 -62.51
C GLU A 23 -28.31 60.25 -62.39
N HIS A 24 -27.52 60.64 -63.39
CA HIS A 24 -26.05 60.63 -63.30
C HIS A 24 -25.54 61.50 -62.15
N ALA A 25 -26.10 62.70 -61.98
CA ALA A 25 -25.75 63.57 -60.86
C ALA A 25 -26.15 62.95 -59.51
N ASN A 26 -27.29 62.24 -59.44
CA ASN A 26 -27.72 61.52 -58.25
C ASN A 26 -26.74 60.37 -57.91
N THR A 27 -26.36 59.56 -58.90
CA THR A 27 -25.38 58.47 -58.74
C THR A 27 -24.03 58.99 -58.28
N LEU A 28 -23.50 60.05 -58.90
CA LEU A 28 -22.22 60.66 -58.49
C LEU A 28 -22.26 61.17 -57.05
N ARG A 29 -23.36 61.80 -56.63
CA ARG A 29 -23.53 62.21 -55.23
C ARG A 29 -23.55 61.01 -54.27
N GLY A 30 -24.22 59.93 -54.66
CA GLY A 30 -24.22 58.66 -53.90
C GLY A 30 -22.82 58.06 -53.76
N LEU A 31 -22.07 57.97 -54.85
CA LEU A 31 -20.69 57.46 -54.84
C LEU A 31 -19.76 58.33 -53.97
N HIS A 32 -19.85 59.67 -54.07
CA HIS A 32 -19.07 60.56 -53.20
C HIS A 32 -19.45 60.45 -51.71
N ALA A 33 -20.70 60.12 -51.39
CA ALA A 33 -21.11 59.84 -50.02
C ALA A 33 -20.50 58.53 -49.52
N GLU A 34 -20.50 57.48 -50.34
CA GLU A 34 -19.94 56.18 -49.99
C GLU A 34 -18.41 56.21 -49.86
N ILE A 35 -17.72 56.91 -50.76
CA ILE A 35 -16.27 57.13 -50.65
C ILE A 35 -15.94 57.82 -49.31
N ARG A 36 -16.69 58.86 -48.94
CA ARG A 36 -16.49 59.55 -47.65
C ARG A 36 -16.78 58.64 -46.46
N ARG A 37 -17.83 57.84 -46.53
CA ARG A 37 -18.17 56.85 -45.49
C ARG A 37 -17.04 55.83 -45.31
N LEU A 38 -16.50 55.31 -46.41
CA LEU A 38 -15.42 54.33 -46.38
C LEU A 38 -14.11 54.95 -45.90
N GLN A 39 -13.78 56.16 -46.33
CA GLN A 39 -12.63 56.92 -45.85
C GLN A 39 -12.71 57.16 -44.33
N GLN A 40 -13.87 57.55 -43.82
CA GLN A 40 -14.09 57.69 -42.39
C GLN A 40 -13.87 56.35 -41.68
N HIS A 41 -14.47 55.26 -42.18
CA HIS A 41 -14.32 53.94 -41.58
C HIS A 41 -12.87 53.44 -41.57
N CYS A 42 -12.11 53.66 -42.65
CA CYS A 42 -10.69 53.35 -42.70
C CYS A 42 -9.89 54.19 -41.69
N THR A 43 -10.25 55.45 -41.51
CA THR A 43 -9.62 56.35 -40.52
C THR A 43 -9.90 55.86 -39.10
N ASP A 44 -11.16 55.52 -38.79
CA ASP A 44 -11.58 55.02 -37.49
C ASP A 44 -10.88 53.69 -37.17
N LEU A 45 -10.82 52.76 -38.12
CA LEU A 45 -10.15 51.46 -37.95
C LEU A 45 -8.64 51.64 -37.75
N THR A 46 -8.02 52.56 -38.49
CA THR A 46 -6.59 52.90 -38.33
C THR A 46 -6.32 53.48 -36.95
N TYR A 47 -7.20 54.36 -36.46
CA TYR A 47 -7.13 54.90 -35.11
C TYR A 47 -7.29 53.79 -34.06
N GLU A 48 -8.29 52.92 -34.21
CA GLU A 48 -8.54 51.81 -33.29
C GLU A 48 -7.33 50.86 -33.21
N LEU A 49 -6.75 50.50 -34.37
CA LEU A 49 -5.54 49.69 -34.41
C LEU A 49 -4.37 50.41 -33.74
N THR A 50 -4.13 51.68 -34.05
CA THR A 50 -3.00 52.43 -33.46
C THR A 50 -3.12 52.56 -31.95
N VAL A 51 -4.32 52.87 -31.44
CA VAL A 51 -4.58 52.98 -29.99
C VAL A 51 -4.45 51.61 -29.32
N LYS A 52 -5.13 50.58 -29.83
CA LYS A 52 -5.04 49.22 -29.28
C LYS A 52 -3.61 48.68 -29.33
N SER A 53 -2.87 48.92 -30.41
CA SER A 53 -1.47 48.52 -30.53
C SER A 53 -0.57 49.25 -29.53
N SER A 54 -0.85 50.51 -29.22
CA SER A 54 -0.09 51.26 -28.22
C SER A 54 -0.34 50.73 -26.80
N ASP A 55 -1.60 50.43 -26.48
CA ASP A 55 -2.00 49.87 -25.18
C ASP A 55 -1.48 48.43 -24.98
N LEU A 56 -1.48 47.64 -26.07
CA LEU A 56 -1.01 46.24 -26.06
C LEU A 56 0.51 46.11 -26.16
N SER A 57 1.20 47.00 -26.87
CA SER A 57 2.66 46.90 -27.04
C SER A 57 3.41 47.19 -25.74
N GLY A 58 2.98 48.15 -24.93
CA GLY A 58 3.62 48.43 -23.64
C GLY A 58 3.26 47.41 -22.56
N ASN A 59 1.96 47.11 -22.42
CA ASN A 59 1.45 46.29 -21.32
C ASN A 59 1.46 44.78 -21.65
N GLY A 60 1.26 44.42 -22.92
CA GLY A 60 1.24 43.04 -23.40
C GLY A 60 2.63 42.40 -23.50
N ILE A 61 3.66 43.15 -23.89
CA ILE A 61 5.05 42.65 -23.89
C ILE A 61 5.52 42.37 -22.46
N SER A 62 5.30 43.32 -21.54
CA SER A 62 5.63 43.15 -20.12
C SER A 62 4.93 41.93 -19.49
N ARG A 63 3.62 41.77 -19.75
CA ARG A 63 2.85 40.61 -19.28
C ARG A 63 3.29 39.30 -19.92
N SER A 64 3.65 39.31 -21.21
CA SER A 64 4.18 38.14 -21.93
C SER A 64 5.51 37.69 -21.32
N ASP A 65 6.43 38.62 -21.05
CA ASP A 65 7.72 38.31 -20.46
C ASP A 65 7.60 37.88 -18.98
N GLU A 66 6.65 38.43 -18.23
CA GLU A 66 6.31 37.94 -16.89
C GLU A 66 5.79 36.50 -16.92
N LEU A 67 4.90 36.17 -17.86
CA LEU A 67 4.39 34.81 -18.03
C LEU A 67 5.49 33.84 -18.44
N LYS A 68 6.40 34.23 -19.35
CA LYS A 68 7.57 33.41 -19.71
C LYS A 68 8.44 33.12 -18.50
N ARG A 69 8.79 34.13 -17.70
CA ARG A 69 9.56 33.93 -16.47
C ARG A 69 8.85 32.99 -15.49
N LYS A 70 7.53 33.15 -15.31
CA LYS A 70 6.74 32.22 -14.49
C LYS A 70 6.75 30.79 -15.03
N CYS A 71 6.69 30.61 -16.35
CA CYS A 71 6.80 29.30 -16.98
C CYS A 71 8.19 28.70 -16.73
N GLU A 72 9.27 29.46 -16.93
CA GLU A 72 10.64 29.02 -16.67
C GLU A 72 10.86 28.64 -15.20
N ASP A 73 10.35 29.45 -14.26
CA ASP A 73 10.41 29.17 -12.82
C ASP A 73 9.64 27.90 -12.45
N LEU A 74 8.47 27.67 -13.05
CA LEU A 74 7.67 26.46 -12.83
C LEU A 74 8.34 25.23 -13.44
N GLU A 75 8.93 25.34 -14.63
CA GLU A 75 9.70 24.27 -15.26
C GLU A 75 10.94 23.90 -14.44
N ALA A 76 11.64 24.89 -13.89
CA ALA A 76 12.77 24.66 -13.00
C ALA A 76 12.33 23.95 -11.71
N GLN A 77 11.22 24.38 -11.10
CA GLN A 77 10.65 23.72 -9.92
C GLN A 77 10.21 22.29 -10.22
N LEU A 78 9.56 22.06 -11.37
CA LEU A 78 9.16 20.73 -11.81
C LEU A 78 10.37 19.82 -11.93
N LYS A 79 11.44 20.28 -12.58
CA LYS A 79 12.68 19.52 -12.74
C LYS A 79 13.34 19.16 -11.39
N VAL A 80 13.35 20.09 -10.44
CA VAL A 80 13.85 19.82 -9.08
C VAL A 80 13.00 18.76 -8.38
N LYS A 81 11.67 18.85 -8.49
CA LYS A 81 10.75 17.89 -7.89
C LYS A 81 10.82 16.51 -8.54
N GLU A 82 11.02 16.46 -9.85
CA GLU A 82 11.28 15.21 -10.58
C GLU A 82 12.60 14.56 -10.14
N ALA A 83 13.67 15.34 -9.96
CA ALA A 83 14.93 14.83 -9.45
C ALA A 83 14.79 14.28 -8.02
N GLU A 84 14.13 15.03 -7.13
CA GLU A 84 13.83 14.60 -5.75
C GLU A 84 13.01 13.31 -5.74
N ASN A 85 11.96 13.22 -6.57
CA ASN A 85 11.13 12.03 -6.69
C ASN A 85 11.93 10.82 -7.16
N ASN A 86 12.78 10.99 -8.18
CA ASN A 86 13.65 9.92 -8.68
C ASN A 86 14.62 9.40 -7.62
N GLU A 87 15.19 10.28 -6.78
CA GLU A 87 16.05 9.86 -5.67
C GLU A 87 15.24 9.11 -4.59
N LEU A 88 14.04 9.59 -4.24
CA LEU A 88 13.16 8.90 -3.30
C LEU A 88 12.74 7.51 -3.81
N LEU A 89 12.49 7.36 -5.11
CA LEU A 89 12.19 6.06 -5.72
C LEU A 89 13.38 5.09 -5.61
N LYS A 90 14.60 5.56 -5.87
CA LYS A 90 15.82 4.74 -5.70
C LYS A 90 16.02 4.32 -4.24
N GLU A 91 15.84 5.24 -3.30
CA GLU A 91 15.93 4.90 -1.87
C GLU A 91 14.87 3.88 -1.45
N LEU A 92 13.65 4.01 -1.96
CA LEU A 92 12.57 3.09 -1.67
C LEU A 92 12.86 1.70 -2.24
N GLU A 93 13.39 1.63 -3.46
CA GLU A 93 13.85 0.37 -4.07
C GLU A 93 14.97 -0.29 -3.25
N GLN A 94 15.97 0.49 -2.83
CA GLN A 94 17.06 0.00 -1.98
C GLN A 94 16.54 -0.52 -0.63
N LYS A 95 15.64 0.22 0.03
CA LYS A 95 15.02 -0.18 1.30
C LYS A 95 14.21 -1.46 1.14
N ASN A 96 13.43 -1.58 0.06
CA ASN A 96 12.68 -2.79 -0.24
C ASN A 96 13.60 -4.00 -0.48
N ALA A 97 14.69 -3.82 -1.22
CA ALA A 97 15.69 -4.88 -1.42
C ALA A 97 16.31 -5.33 -0.08
N MET A 98 16.64 -4.38 0.80
CA MET A 98 17.15 -4.68 2.14
C MET A 98 16.12 -5.44 2.99
N ILE A 99 14.85 -5.04 2.94
CA ILE A 99 13.75 -5.76 3.61
C ILE A 99 13.69 -7.21 3.12
N MET A 100 13.73 -7.44 1.80
CA MET A 100 13.70 -8.81 1.25
C MET A 100 14.87 -9.67 1.75
N VAL A 101 16.09 -9.11 1.81
CA VAL A 101 17.26 -9.82 2.34
C VAL A 101 17.07 -10.18 3.82
N LEU A 102 16.60 -9.23 4.63
CA LEU A 102 16.35 -9.44 6.06
C LEU A 102 15.23 -10.46 6.31
N GLU A 103 14.14 -10.38 5.57
CA GLU A 103 13.04 -11.34 5.64
C GLU A 103 13.49 -12.75 5.28
N ASN A 104 14.26 -12.91 4.19
CA ASN A 104 14.80 -14.21 3.81
C ASN A 104 15.75 -14.75 4.88
N THR A 105 16.60 -13.88 5.43
CA THR A 105 17.54 -14.21 6.50
C THR A 105 16.83 -14.68 7.76
N ILE A 106 15.71 -14.07 8.14
CA ILE A 106 14.89 -14.50 9.27
C ILE A 106 14.26 -15.87 8.97
N LYS A 107 13.63 -16.02 7.80
CA LYS A 107 13.00 -17.30 7.37
C LYS A 107 14.00 -18.46 7.38
N GLU A 108 15.23 -18.24 6.92
CA GLU A 108 16.29 -19.25 6.93
C GLU A 108 16.72 -19.62 8.35
N ARG A 109 16.87 -18.62 9.24
CA ARG A 109 17.19 -18.88 10.66
C ARG A 109 16.08 -19.62 11.38
N GLU A 110 14.82 -19.23 11.16
CA GLU A 110 13.65 -19.93 11.70
C GLU A 110 13.60 -21.39 11.24
N LYS A 111 13.81 -21.64 9.95
CA LYS A 111 13.90 -22.99 9.40
C LYS A 111 15.01 -23.81 10.08
N LYS A 112 16.19 -23.21 10.26
CA LYS A 112 17.33 -23.86 10.92
C LYS A 112 17.01 -24.23 12.37
N TYR A 113 16.46 -23.30 13.16
CA TYR A 113 16.12 -23.57 14.56
C TYR A 113 14.99 -24.58 14.70
N LEU A 114 14.01 -24.58 13.80
CA LEU A 114 12.96 -25.59 13.77
C LEU A 114 13.55 -26.98 13.54
N GLU A 115 14.49 -27.11 12.60
CA GLU A 115 15.15 -28.39 12.32
C GLU A 115 16.01 -28.87 13.49
N GLU A 116 16.79 -27.99 14.10
CA GLU A 116 17.55 -28.30 15.31
C GLU A 116 16.64 -28.74 16.46
N LEU A 117 15.48 -28.09 16.63
CA LEU A 117 14.49 -28.46 17.63
C LEU A 117 13.89 -29.84 17.36
N LYS A 118 13.56 -30.17 16.11
CA LYS A 118 13.08 -31.50 15.72
C LYS A 118 14.13 -32.57 16.02
N MET A 119 15.39 -32.33 15.66
CA MET A 119 16.48 -33.27 15.92
C MET A 119 16.69 -33.50 17.41
N LYS A 120 16.67 -32.44 18.22
CA LYS A 120 16.77 -32.54 19.69
C LYS A 120 15.57 -33.26 20.29
N SER A 121 14.35 -32.97 19.82
CA SER A 121 13.13 -33.66 20.24
C SER A 121 13.19 -35.15 19.94
N HIS A 122 13.62 -35.54 18.73
CA HIS A 122 13.80 -36.94 18.37
C HIS A 122 14.84 -37.63 19.27
N LYS A 123 15.98 -36.97 19.52
CA LYS A 123 17.02 -37.51 20.41
C LYS A 123 16.52 -37.68 21.85
N LEU A 124 15.75 -36.72 22.37
CA LEU A 124 15.13 -36.80 23.69
C LEU A 124 14.19 -38.00 23.76
N ASN A 125 13.31 -38.18 22.76
CA ASN A 125 12.39 -39.31 22.72
C ASN A 125 13.13 -40.66 22.70
N MET A 126 14.22 -40.77 21.95
CA MET A 126 15.07 -41.97 21.91
C MET A 126 15.73 -42.28 23.27
N LEU A 127 16.23 -41.27 23.97
CA LEU A 127 16.82 -41.47 25.30
C LEU A 127 15.75 -41.76 26.36
N SER A 128 14.58 -41.14 26.25
CA SER A 128 13.44 -41.38 27.12
C SER A 128 12.95 -42.82 27.01
N SER A 129 12.83 -43.36 25.79
CA SER A 129 12.43 -44.74 25.58
C SER A 129 13.48 -45.73 26.08
N GLU A 130 14.77 -45.44 25.89
CA GLU A 130 15.85 -46.27 26.47
C GLU A 130 15.81 -46.27 28.00
N LEU A 131 15.59 -45.11 28.63
CA LEU A 131 15.47 -45.00 30.07
C LEU A 131 14.26 -45.78 30.60
N GLU A 132 13.12 -45.68 29.93
CA GLU A 132 11.89 -46.42 30.27
C GLU A 132 12.07 -47.94 30.13
N GLN A 133 12.76 -48.39 29.08
CA GLN A 133 13.12 -49.80 28.88
C GLN A 133 14.03 -50.31 30.01
N ARG A 134 15.04 -49.52 30.39
CA ARG A 134 15.92 -49.85 31.53
C ARG A 134 15.15 -49.90 32.84
N ALA A 135 14.26 -48.94 33.09
CA ALA A 135 13.40 -48.91 34.27
C ALA A 135 12.49 -50.15 34.34
N SER A 136 11.88 -50.55 33.22
CA SER A 136 11.07 -51.77 33.14
C SER A 136 11.88 -53.04 33.42
N THR A 137 13.10 -53.10 32.90
CA THR A 137 14.03 -54.22 33.17
C THR A 137 14.41 -54.29 34.65
N ILE A 138 14.73 -53.15 35.27
CA ILE A 138 15.04 -53.08 36.70
C ILE A 138 13.84 -53.52 37.54
N ALA A 139 12.64 -53.03 37.22
CA ALA A 139 11.42 -53.44 37.91
C ALA A 139 11.17 -54.95 37.81
N TYR A 140 11.38 -55.53 36.62
CA TYR A 140 11.27 -56.97 36.39
C TYR A 140 12.28 -57.77 37.22
N LEU A 141 13.57 -57.40 37.18
CA LEU A 141 14.62 -58.07 37.96
C LEU A 141 14.40 -57.92 39.47
N THR A 142 13.95 -56.75 39.92
CA THR A 142 13.58 -56.48 41.32
C THR A 142 12.44 -57.40 41.75
N SER A 143 11.41 -57.56 40.91
CA SER A 143 10.30 -58.48 41.14
C SER A 143 10.78 -59.94 41.21
N GLN A 144 11.70 -60.34 40.32
CA GLN A 144 12.31 -61.66 40.31
C GLN A 144 13.11 -61.92 41.60
N LEU A 145 13.91 -60.95 42.06
CA LEU A 145 14.65 -61.02 43.32
C LEU A 145 13.70 -61.15 44.52
N HIS A 146 12.63 -60.37 44.57
CA HIS A 146 11.61 -60.51 45.62
C HIS A 146 10.94 -61.88 45.60
N ALA A 147 10.62 -62.41 44.41
CA ALA A 147 10.03 -63.73 44.26
C ALA A 147 10.98 -64.86 44.73
N THR A 148 12.27 -64.80 44.39
CA THR A 148 13.26 -65.79 44.83
C THR A 148 13.54 -65.70 46.33
N LYS A 149 13.68 -64.48 46.87
CA LYS A 149 13.80 -64.24 48.32
C LYS A 149 12.62 -64.83 49.08
N LYS A 150 11.39 -64.61 48.60
CA LYS A 150 10.18 -65.18 49.21
C LYS A 150 10.22 -66.70 49.17
N LYS A 151 10.57 -67.32 48.04
CA LYS A 151 10.72 -68.79 47.93
C LYS A 151 11.76 -69.34 48.90
N LEU A 152 12.93 -68.72 49.03
CA LEU A 152 13.98 -69.14 49.96
C LEU A 152 13.51 -69.07 51.42
N MET A 153 12.86 -67.97 51.80
CA MET A 153 12.31 -67.80 53.15
C MET A 153 11.16 -68.78 53.44
N SER A 154 10.35 -69.12 52.43
CA SER A 154 9.32 -70.16 52.55
C SER A 154 9.91 -71.58 52.61
N SER A 155 11.08 -71.84 51.99
CA SER A 155 11.76 -73.15 52.08
C SER A 155 12.60 -73.32 53.35
N SER A 156 13.05 -72.24 53.98
CA SER A 156 13.77 -72.27 55.27
C SER A 156 12.85 -72.27 56.50
N GLY A 157 11.53 -72.33 56.29
CA GLY A 157 10.49 -72.21 57.33
C GLY A 157 9.87 -73.54 57.79
N THR A 158 10.47 -74.70 57.50
CA THR A 158 10.08 -75.98 58.15
C THR A 158 11.11 -76.36 59.20
N SER A 159 11.12 -75.61 60.30
CA SER A 159 11.54 -76.13 61.61
C SER A 159 10.65 -75.48 62.65
N GLU A 160 9.92 -76.35 63.35
CA GLU A 160 9.02 -76.09 64.47
C GLU A 160 9.54 -75.07 65.49
N GLY A 161 8.61 -74.36 66.15
CA GLY A 161 8.91 -73.74 67.45
C GLY A 161 8.21 -72.41 67.74
N THR A 162 6.91 -72.49 68.05
CA THR A 162 6.18 -71.75 69.11
C THR A 162 6.21 -70.19 69.17
N PRO A 163 5.03 -69.53 69.29
CA PRO A 163 4.93 -68.10 69.49
C PRO A 163 5.09 -67.74 70.98
N SER A 164 6.06 -66.90 71.32
CA SER A 164 6.17 -66.36 72.67
C SER A 164 6.68 -64.92 72.65
N GLY A 165 5.90 -64.03 73.27
CA GLY A 165 6.34 -62.71 73.70
C GLY A 165 6.10 -61.58 72.70
N SER A 166 4.98 -60.89 72.86
CA SER A 166 4.83 -59.49 72.44
C SER A 166 4.70 -58.66 73.73
N PRO A 167 4.92 -57.34 73.75
CA PRO A 167 5.98 -56.55 73.12
C PRO A 167 6.63 -55.58 74.15
N VAL A 168 7.94 -55.40 74.13
CA VAL A 168 8.57 -54.24 74.81
C VAL A 168 9.57 -53.62 73.87
N LEU A 169 9.05 -52.83 72.92
CA LEU A 169 9.84 -51.78 72.28
C LEU A 169 8.99 -50.52 72.32
N SER A 170 9.31 -49.72 73.33
CA SER A 170 9.33 -48.26 73.33
C SER A 170 8.52 -47.61 72.21
N SER A 171 7.42 -46.98 72.61
CA SER A 171 6.66 -46.01 71.84
C SER A 171 7.49 -44.76 71.49
N TYR A 172 8.54 -44.95 70.70
CA TYR A 172 9.08 -43.89 69.86
C TYR A 172 8.05 -43.64 68.76
N LYS A 173 7.14 -42.71 69.00
CA LYS A 173 6.59 -41.95 67.89
C LYS A 173 7.77 -41.20 67.28
N PRO A 174 8.19 -41.47 66.03
CA PRO A 174 9.04 -40.52 65.34
C PRO A 174 8.17 -39.29 65.14
N SER A 175 8.35 -38.29 66.00
CA SER A 175 7.93 -36.94 65.66
C SER A 175 8.64 -36.60 64.35
N PRO A 176 7.94 -36.06 63.34
CA PRO A 176 8.59 -35.68 62.09
C PRO A 176 9.81 -34.82 62.42
N PRO A 177 10.97 -35.04 61.78
CA PRO A 177 12.09 -34.13 61.91
C PRO A 177 11.58 -32.71 61.72
N LYS A 178 11.92 -31.81 62.64
CA LYS A 178 11.84 -30.37 62.38
C LYS A 178 12.90 -30.08 61.32
N ASP A 179 12.58 -30.46 60.08
CA ASP A 179 13.27 -29.96 58.92
C ASP A 179 13.02 -28.46 58.94
N LYS A 180 14.05 -27.75 59.38
CA LYS A 180 14.23 -26.38 58.97
C LYS A 180 14.12 -26.46 57.46
N LEU A 181 13.06 -25.87 56.91
CA LEU A 181 13.03 -25.56 55.49
C LEU A 181 14.43 -25.04 55.12
N PRO A 182 15.01 -25.45 53.99
CA PRO A 182 16.03 -24.61 53.40
C PRO A 182 15.35 -23.25 53.28
N GLU A 183 15.82 -22.28 54.07
CA GLU A 183 15.54 -20.87 53.90
C GLU A 183 15.86 -20.62 52.43
N THR A 184 14.84 -20.67 51.57
CA THR A 184 15.01 -20.34 50.17
C THR A 184 15.66 -18.99 50.20
N PRO A 185 16.86 -18.79 49.63
CA PRO A 185 17.34 -17.46 49.43
C PRO A 185 16.32 -16.85 48.46
N ARG A 186 15.34 -16.11 49.00
CA ARG A 186 14.75 -14.96 48.34
C ARG A 186 15.87 -13.95 48.21
N ARG A 187 16.89 -14.32 47.45
CA ARG A 187 17.97 -13.49 46.99
C ARG A 187 17.30 -12.65 45.92
N ARG A 188 16.72 -11.55 46.40
CA ARG A 188 16.58 -10.29 45.69
C ARG A 188 17.70 -10.23 44.65
N MET A 189 17.39 -10.51 43.38
CA MET A 189 18.31 -10.33 42.28
C MET A 189 18.53 -8.83 42.13
N LYS A 190 19.54 -8.33 42.84
CA LYS A 190 20.15 -7.05 42.57
C LYS A 190 21.56 -7.37 42.14
N LYS A 191 21.81 -7.29 40.82
CA LYS A 191 23.12 -7.07 40.18
C LYS A 191 24.05 -8.32 40.29
N SER A 192 24.57 -8.98 39.25
CA SER A 192 24.92 -8.60 37.88
C SER A 192 24.94 -9.89 37.04
N LEU A 193 24.21 -9.91 35.91
CA LEU A 193 24.42 -10.91 34.85
C LEU A 193 25.29 -10.23 33.80
N SER A 194 26.59 -10.28 33.99
CA SER A 194 27.57 -9.80 33.01
C SER A 194 28.75 -10.75 32.95
N THR A 195 28.45 -12.04 32.76
CA THR A 195 29.43 -13.06 32.40
C THR A 195 28.76 -14.02 31.42
N PRO A 196 29.14 -14.03 30.13
CA PRO A 196 28.62 -14.97 29.16
C PRO A 196 29.05 -16.40 29.51
N LEU A 197 28.12 -17.36 29.45
CA LEU A 197 28.37 -18.79 29.68
C LEU A 197 29.09 -19.49 28.50
N ASN A 198 29.76 -18.74 27.62
CA ASN A 198 30.44 -19.30 26.45
C ASN A 198 31.77 -18.57 26.15
N PRO A 199 32.91 -19.28 26.09
CA PRO A 199 34.22 -18.70 25.79
C PRO A 199 34.33 -18.13 24.36
N GLU A 200 33.45 -18.54 23.45
CA GLU A 200 33.42 -18.08 22.06
C GLU A 200 32.96 -16.62 21.90
N PHE A 201 32.32 -16.02 22.91
CA PHE A 201 31.84 -14.63 22.88
C PHE A 201 32.84 -13.63 23.51
N GLU A 202 33.97 -14.10 24.06
CA GLU A 202 34.96 -13.26 24.73
C GLU A 202 35.78 -12.41 23.75
N GLU A 203 36.00 -12.88 22.52
CA GLU A 203 36.70 -12.12 21.48
C GLU A 203 35.91 -10.91 20.98
N ALA A 204 34.57 -10.98 20.96
CA ALA A 204 33.72 -9.87 20.54
C ALA A 204 33.77 -8.68 21.50
N TYR A 205 34.07 -8.91 22.78
CA TYR A 205 34.15 -7.88 23.81
C TYR A 205 35.56 -7.32 24.03
N ARG A 206 36.62 -8.05 23.66
CA ARG A 206 38.01 -7.54 23.77
C ARG A 206 38.40 -6.55 22.67
N ILE A 207 37.74 -6.60 21.51
CA ILE A 207 38.00 -5.66 20.39
C ILE A 207 37.58 -4.21 20.75
N GLY A 208 36.83 -3.99 21.84
CA GLY A 208 36.38 -2.67 22.25
C GLY A 208 37.25 -1.91 23.27
N ALA A 209 38.30 -2.52 23.83
CA ALA A 209 39.05 -1.90 24.94
C ALA A 209 40.06 -0.84 24.48
N GLU A 210 40.67 -1.00 23.31
CA GLU A 210 41.89 -0.25 22.96
C GLU A 210 41.74 0.60 21.70
N SER A 211 40.67 1.41 21.63
CA SER A 211 40.59 2.57 20.74
C SER A 211 39.34 3.40 21.02
N ARG A 212 39.50 4.47 21.80
CA ARG A 212 39.15 5.84 21.38
C ARG A 212 39.16 6.82 22.54
N LYS A 213 40.02 7.82 22.41
CA LYS A 213 39.82 9.16 22.96
C LYS A 213 38.48 9.71 22.43
N LEU A 214 37.68 10.23 23.37
CA LEU A 214 36.67 11.28 23.21
C LEU A 214 36.05 11.43 21.80
N LEU A 215 34.99 10.69 21.50
CA LEU A 215 33.86 11.23 20.74
C LEU A 215 32.57 10.61 21.29
N LEU A 216 31.68 11.52 21.68
CA LEU A 216 30.31 11.35 22.16
C LEU A 216 29.59 10.17 21.47
N ARG A 217 29.35 9.09 22.21
CA ARG A 217 28.51 7.96 21.77
C ARG A 217 27.06 8.44 21.76
N GLU A 218 26.48 8.44 20.57
CA GLU A 218 25.06 8.74 20.35
C GLU A 218 24.17 7.80 21.20
N PRO A 219 23.16 8.33 21.91
CA PRO A 219 22.32 7.51 22.77
C PRO A 219 21.54 6.54 21.90
N VAL A 220 21.66 5.24 22.17
CA VAL A 220 20.69 4.26 21.68
C VAL A 220 19.36 4.65 22.33
N ASP A 221 18.39 5.05 21.52
CA ASP A 221 17.07 5.44 21.99
C ASP A 221 16.47 4.27 22.76
N ALA A 222 16.31 4.44 24.07
CA ALA A 222 15.66 3.44 24.90
C ALA A 222 14.20 3.39 24.45
N MET A 223 13.72 2.20 24.09
CA MET A 223 12.34 1.99 23.67
C MET A 223 11.37 2.72 24.62
N PRO A 224 10.45 3.55 24.10
CA PRO A 224 9.62 4.40 24.94
C PRO A 224 8.82 3.56 25.94
N ASP A 225 8.83 4.01 27.20
CA ASP A 225 8.13 3.37 28.30
C ASP A 225 6.63 3.23 27.96
N PRO A 226 6.04 2.01 27.95
CA PRO A 226 4.62 1.83 27.65
C PRO A 226 3.70 2.24 28.81
N THR A 227 4.23 2.61 29.97
CA THR A 227 3.46 3.05 31.16
C THR A 227 2.40 4.14 30.89
N PRO A 228 2.57 5.12 29.99
CA PRO A 228 1.55 6.12 29.68
C PRO A 228 0.26 5.52 29.09
N PHE A 229 0.37 4.43 28.32
CA PHE A 229 -0.78 3.78 27.66
C PHE A 229 -1.61 2.94 28.63
N LEU A 230 -1.02 2.52 29.76
CA LEU A 230 -1.70 1.73 30.79
C LEU A 230 -2.46 2.63 31.77
N LEU A 231 -1.86 3.76 32.17
CA LEU A 231 -2.48 4.70 33.11
C LEU A 231 -3.69 5.43 32.50
N ALA A 232 -3.67 5.69 31.19
CA ALA A 232 -4.80 6.33 30.48
C ALA A 232 -6.09 5.49 30.49
N ARG A 233 -5.99 4.18 30.77
CA ARG A 233 -7.15 3.27 30.83
C ARG A 233 -7.74 3.13 32.23
N GLU A 234 -7.02 3.56 33.27
CA GLU A 234 -7.41 3.38 34.67
C GLU A 234 -8.08 4.62 35.28
N THR A 235 -7.88 5.82 34.71
CA THR A 235 -8.43 7.08 35.25
C THR A 235 -9.74 7.57 34.60
N ALA A 236 -10.38 6.78 33.75
CA ALA A 236 -11.68 7.16 33.17
C ALA A 236 -12.82 6.41 33.87
N GLU A 237 -13.20 6.87 35.07
CA GLU A 237 -14.58 6.70 35.51
C GLU A 237 -15.49 7.40 34.50
N VAL A 238 -16.49 6.67 34.03
CA VAL A 238 -17.37 7.02 32.92
C VAL A 238 -18.47 7.99 33.39
N PRO A 239 -18.57 9.22 32.86
CA PRO A 239 -19.84 9.93 32.77
C PRO A 239 -20.47 9.58 31.41
N LEU A 240 -21.61 8.92 31.45
CA LEU A 240 -22.42 8.57 30.28
C LEU A 240 -22.96 9.86 29.62
N ILE A 241 -22.26 10.39 28.62
CA ILE A 241 -22.76 11.49 27.78
C ILE A 241 -23.56 10.86 26.62
N LYS A 242 -24.89 11.06 26.65
CA LYS A 242 -25.79 10.79 25.52
C LYS A 242 -25.37 11.64 24.31
N GLU A 243 -24.81 11.00 23.28
CA GLU A 243 -24.65 11.62 21.97
C GLU A 243 -26.02 11.89 21.34
N ARG A 244 -26.26 13.13 20.91
CA ARG A 244 -27.37 13.48 20.02
C ARG A 244 -26.91 13.21 18.57
N PRO A 245 -27.76 12.61 17.71
CA PRO A 245 -27.39 12.38 16.33
C PRO A 245 -27.20 13.71 15.57
N LEU A 246 -26.19 13.74 14.71
CA LEU A 246 -25.86 14.86 13.82
C LEU A 246 -27.04 15.17 12.89
N VAL A 247 -27.52 16.41 12.94
CA VAL A 247 -28.59 16.94 12.09
C VAL A 247 -28.02 17.17 10.69
N ILE A 248 -28.51 16.40 9.71
CA ILE A 248 -28.23 16.61 8.29
C ILE A 248 -28.95 17.90 7.84
N PRO A 249 -28.30 18.84 7.14
CA PRO A 249 -28.95 20.04 6.62
C PRO A 249 -29.99 19.69 5.53
N PRO A 250 -31.07 20.47 5.40
CA PRO A 250 -32.15 20.17 4.47
C PRO A 250 -31.70 20.32 3.02
N ILE A 251 -31.92 19.29 2.21
CA ILE A 251 -31.80 19.35 0.75
C ILE A 251 -33.01 20.12 0.23
N ALA A 252 -32.78 21.23 -0.48
CA ALA A 252 -33.85 21.93 -1.19
C ALA A 252 -34.36 21.03 -2.34
N SER A 253 -35.55 20.48 -2.17
CA SER A 253 -36.23 19.68 -3.20
C SER A 253 -37.10 20.61 -4.05
N ASP A 254 -36.61 20.94 -5.24
CA ASP A 254 -37.38 21.66 -6.24
C ASP A 254 -38.29 20.68 -6.99
N ARG A 255 -39.55 20.56 -6.54
CA ARG A 255 -40.61 19.99 -7.38
C ARG A 255 -41.99 20.43 -6.89
N ALA A 256 -42.52 21.44 -7.57
CA ALA A 256 -43.90 21.88 -7.48
C ALA A 256 -44.86 20.76 -7.96
N SER A 257 -45.78 20.40 -7.05
CA SER A 257 -47.21 20.11 -7.24
C SER A 257 -47.71 19.48 -8.56
N ARG A 258 -48.35 18.30 -8.43
CA ARG A 258 -49.78 18.11 -8.77
C ARG A 258 -50.34 16.76 -8.30
N GLU A 259 -51.61 16.81 -7.90
CA GLU A 259 -52.47 15.79 -7.28
C GLU A 259 -52.81 14.60 -8.20
N SER A 260 -53.08 13.42 -7.62
CA SER A 260 -54.42 12.79 -7.52
C SER A 260 -54.42 11.23 -7.51
N GLN A 261 -55.16 10.68 -6.52
CA GLN A 261 -55.97 9.44 -6.51
C GLN A 261 -55.34 8.02 -6.38
N SER A 262 -55.89 7.27 -5.41
CA SER A 262 -55.66 5.89 -4.91
C SER A 262 -56.25 4.78 -5.83
N PRO A 263 -56.40 3.47 -5.45
CA PRO A 263 -55.74 2.58 -4.47
C PRO A 263 -55.41 1.15 -5.02
N ALA A 264 -54.93 0.24 -4.14
CA ALA A 264 -55.02 -1.25 -4.15
C ALA A 264 -53.77 -2.09 -4.54
N ARG A 265 -53.24 -2.88 -3.58
CA ARG A 265 -53.48 -4.34 -3.40
C ARG A 265 -52.38 -4.98 -2.52
N GLU A 266 -52.80 -5.77 -1.54
CA GLU A 266 -51.97 -6.52 -0.58
C GLU A 266 -51.27 -7.78 -1.16
N LYS A 267 -50.31 -8.31 -0.36
CA LYS A 267 -49.84 -9.72 -0.18
C LYS A 267 -48.42 -10.11 -0.69
N PRO A 268 -47.72 -11.11 -0.07
CA PRO A 268 -46.60 -10.81 0.85
C PRO A 268 -45.28 -11.59 0.60
N HIS A 269 -44.26 -11.21 1.37
CA HIS A 269 -43.00 -11.87 1.78
C HIS A 269 -42.45 -13.11 1.02
N LYS A 270 -41.17 -13.02 0.61
CA LYS A 270 -40.27 -14.18 0.58
C LYS A 270 -38.82 -13.77 0.88
N ALA A 271 -38.21 -14.49 1.82
CA ALA A 271 -36.86 -14.29 2.32
C ALA A 271 -35.78 -14.57 1.24
N HIS A 272 -34.74 -13.74 1.19
CA HIS A 272 -33.58 -13.94 0.33
C HIS A 272 -32.55 -14.82 1.07
N ILE A 273 -32.32 -16.03 0.56
CA ILE A 273 -31.30 -16.98 0.98
C ILE A 273 -30.05 -16.73 0.13
N GLY A 274 -28.88 -16.80 0.77
CA GLY A 274 -27.58 -16.37 0.24
C GLY A 274 -27.16 -17.00 -1.10
N VAL A 275 -26.46 -16.20 -1.90
CA VAL A 275 -25.85 -16.60 -3.17
C VAL A 275 -24.48 -17.24 -2.87
N ALA A 276 -24.35 -18.54 -3.14
CA ALA A 276 -23.07 -19.22 -3.22
C ALA A 276 -22.46 -19.02 -4.61
N HIS A 277 -21.21 -18.54 -4.68
CA HIS A 277 -20.46 -18.44 -5.93
C HIS A 277 -20.08 -19.83 -6.46
N ARG A 278 -20.63 -20.21 -7.62
CA ARG A 278 -20.21 -21.38 -8.41
C ARG A 278 -19.16 -20.92 -9.43
N ILE A 279 -17.94 -21.44 -9.32
CA ILE A 279 -16.86 -21.21 -10.29
C ILE A 279 -17.14 -22.05 -11.55
N HIS A 280 -17.14 -21.42 -12.72
CA HIS A 280 -17.22 -22.09 -14.02
C HIS A 280 -15.81 -22.40 -14.53
N HIS A 281 -15.53 -23.68 -14.83
CA HIS A 281 -14.33 -24.08 -15.58
C HIS A 281 -14.60 -23.93 -17.09
N VAL A 282 -13.74 -23.21 -17.80
CA VAL A 282 -13.77 -23.02 -19.25
C VAL A 282 -12.96 -24.11 -19.95
N ALA A 283 -13.55 -24.73 -20.99
CA ALA A 283 -12.91 -25.67 -21.91
C ALA A 283 -12.31 -24.93 -23.14
N PRO A 284 -11.32 -25.50 -23.86
CA PRO A 284 -10.56 -24.78 -24.88
C PRO A 284 -11.29 -24.65 -26.23
N ALA A 285 -11.04 -23.55 -26.93
CA ALA A 285 -11.66 -23.18 -28.21
C ALA A 285 -10.89 -23.71 -29.45
N PRO A 286 -11.56 -23.94 -30.60
CA PRO A 286 -10.97 -24.40 -31.87
C PRO A 286 -10.38 -23.24 -32.71
N PRO A 287 -9.56 -23.53 -33.75
CA PRO A 287 -8.73 -22.52 -34.44
C PRO A 287 -9.51 -21.67 -35.45
N GLN A 288 -9.07 -20.41 -35.63
CA GLN A 288 -9.63 -19.42 -36.57
C GLN A 288 -8.87 -19.37 -37.91
N PRO A 289 -9.52 -18.93 -39.01
CA PRO A 289 -8.93 -18.89 -40.35
C PRO A 289 -8.09 -17.62 -40.62
N GLU A 290 -7.19 -17.76 -41.59
CA GLU A 290 -6.23 -16.78 -42.09
C GLU A 290 -6.89 -15.51 -42.64
N VAL A 291 -6.31 -14.34 -42.34
CA VAL A 291 -6.67 -13.07 -42.97
C VAL A 291 -5.43 -12.46 -43.62
N GLU A 292 -5.55 -12.28 -44.93
CA GLU A 292 -4.62 -11.69 -45.89
C GLU A 292 -4.40 -10.19 -45.59
N THR A 293 -3.17 -9.77 -45.30
CA THR A 293 -2.82 -8.36 -45.09
C THR A 293 -2.16 -7.76 -46.32
N LEU A 294 -2.83 -6.75 -46.89
CA LEU A 294 -2.34 -5.89 -47.97
C LEU A 294 -0.98 -5.24 -47.60
N ALA A 295 -0.02 -5.38 -48.50
CA ALA A 295 1.28 -4.72 -48.44
C ALA A 295 1.16 -3.22 -48.73
N VAL A 296 1.75 -2.39 -47.86
CA VAL A 296 2.01 -0.97 -48.14
C VAL A 296 3.50 -0.83 -48.49
N ASP A 297 3.74 -0.36 -49.71
CA ASP A 297 5.06 -0.09 -50.28
C ASP A 297 5.78 1.02 -49.48
N GLN A 298 6.97 0.71 -48.95
CA GLN A 298 7.89 1.69 -48.40
C GLN A 298 9.22 1.64 -49.15
N VAL A 299 9.30 2.52 -50.14
CA VAL A 299 10.53 3.06 -50.69
C VAL A 299 11.34 3.76 -49.60
N HIS A 300 12.53 3.25 -49.27
CA HIS A 300 13.83 3.95 -49.30
C HIS A 300 14.91 3.07 -48.66
N GLY A 301 15.98 2.83 -49.42
CA GLY A 301 17.02 1.86 -49.10
C GLY A 301 18.03 2.32 -48.07
N SER A 302 18.64 1.34 -47.39
CA SER A 302 20.10 1.20 -47.25
C SER A 302 20.45 -0.06 -46.44
N LYS A 303 21.16 -0.97 -47.12
CA LYS A 303 21.99 -2.12 -46.68
C LYS A 303 21.94 -2.55 -45.20
N VAL A 304 21.42 -3.75 -44.96
CA VAL A 304 21.73 -4.58 -43.77
C VAL A 304 22.53 -5.81 -44.22
N VAL A 305 23.72 -5.96 -43.63
CA VAL A 305 24.60 -7.13 -43.74
C VAL A 305 23.97 -8.30 -42.99
N ARG A 306 23.74 -9.40 -43.70
CA ARG A 306 23.19 -10.66 -43.21
C ARG A 306 24.28 -11.46 -42.50
N LYS A 307 24.15 -11.71 -41.20
CA LYS A 307 24.85 -12.82 -40.52
C LYS A 307 23.81 -13.70 -39.82
N HIS A 308 23.97 -14.99 -40.08
CA HIS A 308 23.13 -16.12 -39.73
C HIS A 308 23.96 -17.08 -38.87
N SER A 309 23.28 -18.04 -38.24
CA SER A 309 23.80 -19.16 -37.45
C SER A 309 24.11 -18.81 -35.99
N GLY A 310 23.65 -19.56 -34.98
CA GLY A 310 22.92 -20.82 -34.97
C GLY A 310 22.75 -21.24 -33.52
N THR A 311 21.57 -21.74 -33.18
CA THR A 311 21.28 -22.46 -31.94
C THR A 311 22.11 -23.73 -31.89
N ASP A 312 22.90 -23.92 -30.85
CA ASP A 312 23.45 -25.23 -30.49
C ASP A 312 22.94 -25.65 -29.10
N ARG A 313 22.37 -26.86 -29.06
CA ARG A 313 21.89 -27.56 -27.88
C ARG A 313 22.82 -28.76 -27.70
N THR A 314 23.55 -28.81 -26.60
CA THR A 314 24.20 -30.03 -26.10
C THR A 314 24.00 -30.04 -24.58
N VAL A 315 23.15 -30.95 -24.10
CA VAL A 315 23.48 -32.24 -23.40
C VAL A 315 24.15 -31.99 -22.06
#